data_AF-A0A2V5U6U2-F1
#
_entry.id   AF-A0A2V5U6U2-F1
#
_cell.length_a   1.000
_cell.length_b   1.000
_cell.length_c   1.000
_cell.angle_alpha   90.00
_cell.angle_beta   90.00
_cell.angle_gamma   90.00
#
_symmetry.space_group_name_H-M   'P 1'
#
loop_
_entity.id
_entity.type
_entity.pdbx_description
1 polymer ?
#
loop_
_entity_poly.entity_id
_entity_poly.type
_entity_poly.pdbx_seq_one_letter_code
_entity_poly.pdbx_strand_id
1 'polypeptide(L)'
;MNDNPFNNRRPTEIEDQAHVETVRHFAEPLKQFPTSRDAVKHLERDVAKTALDVLAASQRPPQGNPLLADDGSQWHESIHLFDNIFVCHRPTANGTEYAVVEHFPANGRNEICSRGRNAVEVLKAFTHDQRQALQIWTDDMTAQVKEFLAEKYPGQDMSRVADSFIHKFTTQAVAQKESRNQQQKHSRRIGV
;
A
#
# COMPACT_ATOMS: atom_id res chain seq x y z
N MET A 1 9.61 20.43 -7.45
CA MET A 1 10.13 21.40 -6.48
C MET A 1 9.60 20.96 -5.13
N ASN A 2 10.47 20.36 -4.32
CA ASN A 2 10.15 19.68 -3.06
C ASN A 2 10.55 20.60 -1.89
N ASP A 3 9.79 21.67 -1.68
CA ASP A 3 9.97 22.49 -0.48
C ASP A 3 9.13 21.93 0.64
N ASN A 4 9.73 21.03 1.42
CA ASN A 4 9.18 20.65 2.71
C ASN A 4 9.33 21.88 3.65
N PRO A 5 8.24 22.47 4.18
CA PRO A 5 8.28 23.67 5.02
C PRO A 5 9.15 23.54 6.28
N PHE A 6 9.56 22.31 6.63
CA PHE A 6 10.50 22.02 7.71
C PHE A 6 11.93 22.50 7.48
N ASN A 7 12.35 22.70 6.24
CA ASN A 7 13.75 23.03 5.96
C ASN A 7 14.09 24.52 6.09
N ASN A 8 13.10 25.40 6.18
CA ASN A 8 13.35 26.85 6.11
C ASN A 8 13.56 27.51 7.48
N ARG A 9 13.22 26.85 8.59
CA ARG A 9 13.42 27.38 9.95
C ARG A 9 13.50 26.26 10.98
N ARG A 10 14.49 26.34 11.88
CA ARG A 10 14.69 25.37 12.98
C ARG A 10 13.39 25.17 13.79
N PRO A 11 12.99 23.93 14.11
CA PRO A 11 11.89 23.66 15.04
C PRO A 11 12.10 24.36 16.39
N THR A 12 11.00 24.79 17.01
CA THR A 12 10.99 25.23 18.41
C THR A 12 10.98 24.02 19.34
N GLU A 13 11.35 24.21 20.60
CA GLU A 13 11.34 23.13 21.60
C GLU A 13 9.95 22.49 21.76
N ILE A 14 8.89 23.30 21.68
CA ILE A 14 7.52 22.80 21.80
C ILE A 14 7.08 22.00 20.57
N GLU A 15 7.55 22.37 19.37
CA GLU A 15 7.29 21.59 18.15
C GLU A 15 8.09 20.29 18.13
N ASP A 16 9.32 20.29 18.64
CA ASP A 16 10.12 19.06 18.79
C ASP A 16 9.44 18.10 19.79
N GLN A 17 8.94 18.62 20.91
CA GLN A 17 8.17 17.84 21.86
C GLN A 17 6.88 17.29 21.23
N ALA A 18 6.10 18.15 20.56
CA ALA A 18 4.87 17.76 19.87
C ALA A 18 5.13 16.69 18.82
N HIS A 19 6.24 16.77 18.09
CA HIS A 19 6.63 15.76 17.10
C HIS A 19 6.90 14.40 17.74
N VAL A 20 7.69 14.35 18.83
CA VAL A 20 7.99 13.10 19.55
C VAL A 20 6.72 12.47 20.12
N GLU A 21 5.83 13.28 20.68
CA GLU A 21 4.56 12.82 21.22
C GLU A 21 3.63 12.28 20.13
N THR A 22 3.55 12.96 18.99
CA THR A 22 2.77 12.53 17.82
C THR A 22 3.30 11.20 17.28
N VAL A 23 4.62 11.06 17.12
CA VAL A 23 5.25 9.79 16.70
C VAL A 23 4.90 8.66 17.65
N ARG A 24 4.99 8.90 18.96
CA ARG A 24 4.64 7.88 19.96
C ARG A 24 3.17 7.50 19.90
N HIS A 25 2.26 8.47 19.73
CA HIS A 25 0.81 8.22 19.71
C HIS A 25 0.37 7.45 18.46
N PHE A 26 0.94 7.77 17.30
CA PHE A 26 0.52 7.21 16.02
C PHE A 26 1.44 6.11 15.46
N ALA A 27 2.44 5.65 16.23
CA ALA A 27 3.37 4.62 15.78
C ALA A 27 2.69 3.31 15.34
N GLU A 28 1.74 2.80 16.14
CA GLU A 28 1.05 1.55 15.83
C GLU A 28 0.04 1.69 14.68
N PRO A 29 -0.86 2.72 14.67
CA PRO A 29 -1.75 2.96 13.53
C PRO A 29 -1.02 3.05 12.19
N LEU A 30 0.18 3.63 12.16
CA LEU A 30 0.94 3.86 10.92
C LEU A 30 1.86 2.72 10.52
N LYS A 31 1.97 1.66 11.33
CA LYS A 31 2.99 0.61 11.17
C LYS A 31 2.92 -0.12 9.83
N GLN A 32 1.71 -0.39 9.34
CA GLN A 32 1.50 -1.17 8.11
C GLN A 32 1.48 -0.31 6.85
N PHE A 33 1.25 1.00 6.98
CA PHE A 33 1.04 1.88 5.83
C PHE A 33 2.20 1.93 4.83
N PRO A 34 3.48 2.02 5.26
CA PRO A 34 4.60 1.97 4.32
C PRO A 34 4.62 0.70 3.48
N THR A 35 4.32 -0.43 4.10
CA THR A 35 4.27 -1.73 3.43
C THR A 35 3.16 -1.75 2.40
N SER A 36 1.93 -1.38 2.77
CA SER A 36 0.78 -1.35 1.85
C SER A 36 1.02 -0.39 0.68
N ARG A 37 1.52 0.82 0.97
CA ARG A 37 1.85 1.82 -0.06
C ARG A 37 2.90 1.32 -1.05
N ASP A 38 3.98 0.72 -0.55
CA ASP A 38 5.04 0.19 -1.41
C ASP A 38 4.52 -0.99 -2.26
N ALA A 39 3.69 -1.84 -1.68
CA ALA A 39 3.10 -2.99 -2.36
C ALA A 39 2.20 -2.54 -3.53
N VAL A 40 1.33 -1.55 -3.30
CA VAL A 40 0.49 -0.94 -4.35
C VAL A 40 1.36 -0.29 -5.43
N LYS A 41 2.38 0.51 -5.05
CA LYS A 41 3.31 1.14 -6.01
C LYS A 41 4.09 0.13 -6.86
N HIS A 42 4.46 -1.01 -6.27
CA HIS A 42 5.11 -2.10 -7.00
C HIS A 42 4.15 -2.74 -8.00
N LEU A 43 2.91 -3.03 -7.58
CA LEU A 43 1.89 -3.58 -8.44
C LEU A 43 1.59 -2.65 -9.63
N GLU A 44 1.46 -1.34 -9.39
CA GLU A 44 1.26 -0.31 -10.43
C GLU A 44 2.35 -0.33 -11.52
N ARG A 45 3.61 -0.49 -11.11
CA ARG A 45 4.74 -0.53 -12.04
C ARG A 45 4.74 -1.82 -12.86
N ASP A 46 4.37 -2.92 -12.21
CA ASP A 46 4.55 -4.25 -12.76
C ASP A 46 3.25 -4.85 -13.34
N VAL A 47 2.13 -4.09 -13.40
CA VAL A 47 0.81 -4.57 -13.88
C VAL A 47 0.91 -5.41 -15.16
N ALA A 48 1.65 -4.95 -16.16
CA ALA A 48 1.76 -5.66 -17.43
C ALA A 48 2.47 -7.01 -17.29
N LYS A 49 3.53 -7.05 -16.48
CA LYS A 49 4.27 -8.29 -16.17
C LYS A 49 3.39 -9.25 -15.38
N THR A 50 2.75 -8.76 -14.31
CA THR A 50 1.82 -9.52 -13.49
C THR A 50 0.67 -10.09 -14.32
N ALA A 51 0.12 -9.32 -15.26
CA ALA A 51 -0.92 -9.80 -16.17
C ALA A 51 -0.43 -10.92 -17.09
N LEU A 52 0.80 -10.85 -17.61
CA LEU A 52 1.39 -11.94 -18.40
C LEU A 52 1.53 -13.23 -17.58
N ASP A 53 1.96 -13.12 -16.32
CA ASP A 53 2.07 -14.26 -15.42
C ASP A 53 0.69 -14.89 -15.13
N VAL A 54 -0.35 -14.06 -14.93
CA VAL A 54 -1.75 -14.51 -14.80
C VAL A 54 -2.23 -15.25 -16.05
N LEU A 55 -1.97 -14.68 -17.23
CA LEU A 55 -2.35 -15.29 -18.50
C LEU A 55 -1.68 -16.66 -18.66
N ALA A 56 -0.37 -16.74 -18.40
CA ALA A 56 0.37 -18.00 -18.48
C ALA A 56 -0.12 -19.04 -17.46
N ALA A 57 -0.47 -18.62 -16.24
CA ALA A 57 -1.05 -19.50 -15.23
C ALA A 57 -2.44 -20.01 -15.64
N SER A 58 -3.27 -19.17 -16.26
CA SER A 58 -4.62 -19.54 -16.71
C SER A 58 -4.68 -20.55 -17.85
N GLN A 59 -3.55 -20.81 -18.51
CA GLN A 59 -3.41 -21.84 -19.55
C GLN A 59 -3.00 -23.20 -19.00
N ARG A 60 -2.61 -23.27 -17.72
CA ARG A 60 -2.22 -24.52 -17.07
C ARG A 60 -3.46 -25.24 -16.56
N PRO A 61 -3.43 -26.58 -16.45
CA PRO A 61 -4.46 -27.32 -15.75
C PRO A 61 -4.64 -26.75 -14.33
N PRO A 62 -5.87 -26.53 -13.86
CA PRO A 62 -6.09 -26.00 -12.52
C PRO A 62 -5.43 -26.90 -11.48
N GLN A 63 -4.68 -26.30 -10.57
CA GLN A 63 -4.10 -27.02 -9.43
C GLN A 63 -4.86 -26.67 -8.16
N GLY A 64 -5.19 -27.69 -7.37
CA GLY A 64 -5.93 -27.53 -6.12
C GLY A 64 -7.44 -27.34 -6.31
N ASN A 65 -8.12 -27.14 -5.18
CA ASN A 65 -9.55 -26.90 -5.16
C ASN A 65 -9.83 -25.43 -5.51
N PRO A 66 -10.90 -25.14 -6.30
CA PRO A 66 -11.29 -23.77 -6.56
C PRO A 66 -11.72 -23.08 -5.27
N LEU A 67 -11.36 -21.80 -5.17
CA LEU A 67 -11.82 -20.89 -4.14
C LEU A 67 -13.27 -20.48 -4.44
N LEU A 68 -14.14 -20.61 -3.45
CA LEU A 68 -15.56 -20.25 -3.55
C LEU A 68 -15.76 -18.81 -3.09
N ALA A 69 -16.04 -17.91 -4.03
CA ALA A 69 -16.33 -16.50 -3.75
C ALA A 69 -17.68 -16.30 -3.05
N ASP A 70 -17.83 -15.14 -2.40
CA ASP A 70 -19.06 -14.74 -1.70
C ASP A 70 -20.31 -14.72 -2.61
N ASP A 71 -20.13 -14.51 -3.93
CA ASP A 71 -21.20 -14.57 -4.93
C ASP A 71 -21.55 -16.01 -5.38
N GLY A 72 -20.95 -17.02 -4.73
CA GLY A 72 -21.14 -18.44 -5.00
C GLY A 72 -20.32 -18.97 -6.18
N SER A 73 -19.49 -18.14 -6.81
CA SER A 73 -18.69 -18.58 -7.94
C SER A 73 -17.36 -19.22 -7.58
N GLN A 74 -16.92 -20.18 -8.40
CA GLN A 74 -15.69 -20.93 -8.21
C GLN A 74 -14.55 -20.34 -9.05
N TRP A 75 -13.41 -20.12 -8.42
CA TRP A 75 -12.25 -19.46 -9.00
C TRP A 75 -10.98 -20.27 -8.76
N HIS A 76 -10.14 -20.40 -9.78
CA HIS A 76 -8.84 -21.04 -9.65
C HIS A 76 -7.76 -19.97 -9.43
N GLU A 77 -6.94 -20.17 -8.39
CA GLU A 77 -5.82 -19.30 -8.10
C GLU A 77 -4.82 -19.29 -9.29
N SER A 78 -4.36 -18.10 -9.67
CA SER A 78 -3.36 -17.91 -10.73
C SER A 78 -2.03 -17.44 -10.13
N ILE A 79 -2.08 -16.33 -9.40
CA ILE A 79 -0.92 -15.75 -8.71
C ILE A 79 -1.36 -15.12 -7.38
N HIS A 80 -0.41 -15.04 -6.45
CA HIS A 80 -0.54 -14.33 -5.19
C HIS A 80 -0.05 -12.89 -5.34
N LEU A 81 -0.86 -11.90 -4.94
CA LEU A 81 -0.45 -10.49 -4.95
C LEU A 81 0.09 -10.07 -3.59
N PHE A 82 -0.69 -10.34 -2.53
CA PHE A 82 -0.41 -10.00 -1.13
C PHE A 82 -0.91 -11.14 -0.25
N ASP A 83 -0.54 -11.17 1.04
CA ASP A 83 -0.83 -12.26 1.99
C ASP A 83 -2.21 -12.92 1.82
N ASN A 84 -3.27 -12.13 1.69
CA ASN A 84 -4.64 -12.61 1.55
C ASN A 84 -5.31 -12.26 0.22
N ILE A 85 -4.57 -11.79 -0.78
CA ILE A 85 -5.13 -11.29 -2.05
C ILE A 85 -4.53 -12.05 -3.23
N PHE A 86 -5.42 -12.61 -4.05
CA PHE A 86 -5.09 -13.50 -5.16
C PHE A 86 -5.64 -12.96 -6.47
N VAL A 87 -4.92 -13.15 -7.57
CA VAL A 87 -5.54 -13.10 -8.89
C VAL A 87 -5.97 -14.50 -9.27
N CYS A 88 -7.23 -14.62 -9.64
CA CYS A 88 -7.85 -15.87 -10.01
C CYS A 88 -8.38 -15.82 -11.43
N HIS A 89 -8.62 -17.00 -12.00
CA HIS A 89 -9.29 -17.17 -13.27
C HIS A 89 -10.40 -18.22 -13.16
N ARG A 90 -11.38 -18.13 -14.06
CA ARG A 90 -12.38 -19.18 -14.27
C ARG A 90 -12.74 -19.31 -15.75
N PRO A 91 -12.95 -20.54 -16.26
CA PRO A 91 -13.51 -20.72 -17.59
C PRO A 91 -15.00 -20.34 -17.58
N THR A 92 -15.45 -19.63 -18.61
CA THR A 92 -16.87 -19.33 -18.85
C THR A 92 -17.24 -19.67 -20.29
N ALA A 93 -18.54 -19.66 -20.62
CA ALA A 93 -19.01 -19.87 -21.98
C ALA A 93 -18.43 -18.86 -22.99
N ASN A 94 -18.01 -17.68 -22.53
CA ASN A 94 -17.49 -16.60 -23.37
C ASN A 94 -15.95 -16.49 -23.31
N GLY A 95 -15.27 -17.52 -22.82
CA GLY A 95 -13.81 -17.54 -22.60
C GLY A 95 -13.43 -17.37 -21.14
N THR A 96 -12.15 -17.11 -20.89
CA THR A 96 -11.61 -16.97 -19.53
C THR A 96 -12.01 -15.63 -18.93
N GLU A 97 -12.47 -15.68 -17.69
CA GLU A 97 -12.68 -14.50 -16.85
C GLU A 97 -11.64 -14.47 -15.74
N TYR A 98 -11.26 -13.27 -15.33
CA TYR A 98 -10.25 -12.99 -14.31
C TYR A 98 -10.88 -12.18 -13.18
N ALA A 99 -10.39 -12.38 -11.97
CA ALA A 99 -10.79 -11.61 -10.80
C ALA A 99 -9.62 -11.42 -9.84
N VAL A 100 -9.66 -10.34 -9.07
CA VAL A 100 -8.88 -10.22 -7.83
C VAL A 100 -9.80 -10.60 -6.68
N VAL A 101 -9.36 -11.55 -5.85
CA VAL A 101 -10.12 -12.06 -4.72
C VAL A 101 -9.34 -11.87 -3.43
N GLU A 102 -10.00 -11.27 -2.44
CA GLU A 102 -9.49 -11.16 -1.08
C GLU A 102 -10.07 -12.27 -0.21
N HIS A 103 -9.19 -13.08 0.36
CA HIS A 103 -9.50 -14.24 1.19
C HIS A 103 -9.48 -13.87 2.67
N PHE A 104 -10.56 -14.14 3.38
CA PHE A 104 -10.66 -13.92 4.81
C PHE A 104 -10.82 -15.27 5.53
N PRO A 105 -9.71 -15.95 5.88
CA PRO A 105 -9.77 -17.30 6.46
C PRO A 105 -10.51 -17.32 7.80
N ALA A 106 -10.49 -16.23 8.56
CA ALA A 106 -11.10 -16.14 9.88
C ALA A 106 -12.63 -16.25 9.88
N ASN A 107 -13.29 -15.82 8.80
CA ASN A 107 -14.75 -15.88 8.65
C ASN A 107 -15.20 -16.64 7.40
N GLY A 108 -14.26 -17.26 6.67
CA GLY A 108 -14.52 -18.04 5.48
C GLY A 108 -14.98 -17.24 4.26
N ARG A 109 -14.86 -15.90 4.29
CA ARG A 109 -15.29 -15.03 3.18
C ARG A 109 -14.24 -14.91 2.10
N ASN A 110 -14.70 -14.71 0.88
CA ASN A 110 -13.90 -14.57 -0.32
C ASN A 110 -14.49 -13.47 -1.18
N GLU A 111 -14.01 -12.26 -0.99
CA GLU A 111 -14.57 -11.07 -1.62
C GLU A 111 -13.94 -10.81 -2.98
N ILE A 112 -14.77 -10.59 -4.00
CA ILE A 112 -14.29 -10.21 -5.33
C ILE A 112 -14.08 -8.70 -5.36
N CYS A 113 -12.82 -8.27 -5.36
CA CYS A 113 -12.47 -6.85 -5.39
C CYS A 113 -12.61 -6.26 -6.80
N SER A 114 -12.31 -7.04 -7.85
CA SER A 114 -12.47 -6.63 -9.25
C SER A 114 -12.62 -7.86 -10.15
N ARG A 115 -13.28 -7.69 -11.30
CA ARG A 115 -13.58 -8.79 -12.23
C ARG A 115 -13.67 -8.32 -13.68
N GLY A 116 -13.25 -9.16 -14.62
CA GLY A 116 -13.37 -8.87 -16.06
C GLY A 116 -12.70 -9.91 -16.95
N ARG A 117 -12.78 -9.71 -18.27
CA ARG A 117 -12.18 -10.62 -19.27
C ARG A 117 -10.76 -10.23 -19.71
N ASN A 118 -10.25 -9.11 -19.21
CA ASN A 118 -8.90 -8.63 -19.49
C ASN A 118 -8.14 -8.49 -18.17
N ALA A 119 -7.14 -9.36 -17.95
CA ALA A 119 -6.34 -9.38 -16.74
C ALA A 119 -5.63 -8.04 -16.46
N VAL A 120 -5.19 -7.31 -17.49
CA VAL A 120 -4.55 -5.99 -17.32
C VAL A 120 -5.55 -4.99 -16.75
N GLU A 121 -6.77 -4.95 -17.28
CA GLU A 121 -7.80 -4.01 -16.82
C GLU A 121 -8.32 -4.36 -15.42
N VAL A 122 -8.46 -5.66 -15.11
CA VAL A 122 -8.78 -6.13 -13.75
C VAL A 122 -7.72 -5.68 -12.75
N LEU A 123 -6.43 -5.88 -13.07
CA LEU A 123 -5.33 -5.45 -12.21
C LEU A 123 -5.27 -3.93 -12.07
N LYS A 124 -5.48 -3.17 -13.15
CA LYS A 124 -5.52 -1.69 -13.08
C LYS A 124 -6.65 -1.19 -12.20
N ALA A 125 -7.85 -1.76 -12.33
CA ALA A 125 -9.02 -1.39 -11.53
C ALA A 125 -8.73 -1.64 -10.04
N PHE A 126 -8.34 -2.87 -9.69
CA PHE A 126 -7.95 -3.20 -8.31
C PHE A 126 -6.87 -2.26 -7.77
N THR A 127 -5.81 -2.04 -8.55
CA THR A 127 -4.69 -1.17 -8.14
C THR A 127 -5.14 0.28 -7.93
N HIS A 128 -6.05 0.77 -8.76
CA HIS A 128 -6.64 2.10 -8.60
C HIS A 128 -7.43 2.20 -7.29
N ASP A 129 -8.27 1.21 -7.00
CA ASP A 129 -9.07 1.16 -5.78
C ASP A 129 -8.19 1.11 -4.52
N GLN A 130 -7.12 0.30 -4.55
CA GLN A 130 -6.13 0.26 -3.46
C GLN A 130 -5.42 1.60 -3.26
N ARG A 131 -5.06 2.30 -4.34
CA ARG A 131 -4.49 3.65 -4.25
C ARG A 131 -5.49 4.63 -3.64
N GLN A 132 -6.76 4.57 -4.04
CA GLN A 132 -7.80 5.43 -3.49
C GLN A 132 -8.03 5.16 -1.99
N ALA A 133 -8.05 3.89 -1.57
CA ALA A 133 -8.16 3.51 -0.17
C ALA A 133 -7.00 4.06 0.67
N LEU A 134 -5.76 3.97 0.15
CA LEU A 134 -4.58 4.56 0.80
C LEU A 134 -4.67 6.08 0.91
N GLN A 135 -5.25 6.76 -0.09
CA GLN A 135 -5.46 8.21 -0.05
C GLN A 135 -6.48 8.58 1.04
N ILE A 136 -7.64 7.91 1.07
CA ILE A 136 -8.68 8.15 2.09
C ILE A 136 -8.11 7.94 3.49
N TRP A 137 -7.36 6.86 3.69
CA TRP A 137 -6.70 6.61 4.96
C TRP A 137 -5.68 7.69 5.33
N THR A 138 -4.91 8.19 4.35
CA THR A 138 -3.94 9.27 4.57
C THR A 138 -4.63 10.56 5.01
N ASP A 139 -5.76 10.88 4.39
CA ASP A 139 -6.54 12.08 4.70
C ASP A 139 -7.14 11.98 6.11
N ASP A 140 -7.68 10.81 6.48
CA ASP A 140 -8.20 10.54 7.82
C ASP A 140 -7.10 10.65 8.90
N MET A 141 -5.95 10.01 8.66
CA MET A 141 -4.80 10.13 9.56
C MET A 141 -4.30 11.57 9.70
N THR A 142 -4.34 12.35 8.62
CA THR A 142 -3.99 13.77 8.64
C THR A 142 -4.95 14.55 9.54
N ALA A 143 -6.25 14.27 9.47
CA ALA A 143 -7.24 14.88 10.33
C ALA A 143 -7.01 14.52 11.81
N GLN A 144 -6.81 13.23 12.11
CA GLN A 144 -6.55 12.75 13.48
C GLN A 144 -5.29 13.37 14.09
N VAL A 145 -4.20 13.53 13.31
CA VAL A 145 -2.97 14.18 13.79
C VAL A 145 -3.22 15.64 14.12
N LYS A 146 -3.97 16.36 13.28
CA LYS A 146 -4.31 17.77 13.52
C LYS A 146 -5.19 17.93 14.77
N GLU A 147 -6.17 17.05 14.95
CA GLU A 147 -7.04 17.03 16.14
C GLU A 147 -6.23 16.76 17.41
N PHE A 148 -5.41 15.71 17.42
CA PHE A 148 -4.53 15.39 18.55
C PHE A 148 -3.64 16.57 18.95
N LEU A 149 -3.04 17.25 17.98
CA LEU A 149 -2.18 18.40 18.24
C LEU A 149 -2.96 19.61 18.78
N ALA A 150 -4.15 19.88 18.25
CA ALA A 150 -5.02 20.95 18.72
C ALA A 150 -5.49 20.74 20.16
N GLU A 151 -5.79 19.50 20.54
CA GLU A 151 -6.17 19.14 21.91
C GLU A 151 -5.01 19.25 22.90
N LYS A 152 -3.81 18.81 22.49
CA LYS A 152 -2.62 18.80 23.36
C LYS A 152 -1.97 20.16 23.53
N TYR A 153 -2.03 21.00 22.50
CA TYR A 153 -1.39 22.31 22.46
C TYR A 153 -2.41 23.41 22.13
N PRO A 154 -3.41 23.64 23.00
CA PRO A 154 -4.49 24.58 22.71
C PRO A 154 -3.94 26.00 22.53
N GLY A 155 -4.39 26.66 21.48
CA GLY A 155 -3.97 28.03 21.14
C GLY A 155 -2.58 28.13 20.52
N GLN A 156 -1.89 27.01 20.25
CA GLN A 156 -0.63 27.00 19.50
C GLN A 156 -0.84 26.52 18.07
N ASP A 157 -0.14 27.14 17.12
CA ASP A 157 -0.13 26.69 15.74
C ASP A 157 0.83 25.49 15.58
N MET A 158 0.23 24.30 15.46
CA MET A 158 0.94 23.03 15.25
C MET A 158 0.83 22.51 13.82
N SER A 159 0.34 23.34 12.89
CA SER A 159 0.14 22.96 11.48
C SER A 159 1.43 22.42 10.86
N ARG A 160 2.55 23.06 11.20
CA ARG A 160 3.88 22.63 10.78
C ARG A 160 4.17 21.20 11.25
N VAL A 161 4.05 20.91 12.54
CA VAL A 161 4.29 19.56 13.09
C VAL A 161 3.44 18.50 12.39
N ALA A 162 2.15 18.79 12.18
CA ALA A 162 1.24 17.91 11.46
C ALA A 162 1.72 17.63 10.02
N ASP A 163 2.03 18.69 9.26
CA ASP A 163 2.45 18.57 7.86
C ASP A 163 3.79 17.82 7.74
N SER A 164 4.74 18.06 8.65
CA SER A 164 6.01 17.29 8.71
C SER A 164 5.74 15.81 8.88
N PHE A 165 4.87 15.51 9.83
CA PHE A 165 4.62 14.17 10.28
C PHE A 165 4.01 13.38 9.13
N ILE A 166 2.92 13.89 8.56
CA ILE A 166 2.28 13.28 7.41
C ILE A 166 3.23 13.18 6.23
N HIS A 167 4.01 14.22 5.92
CA HIS A 167 4.97 14.17 4.82
C HIS A 167 6.05 13.09 5.04
N LYS A 168 6.62 12.97 6.24
CA LYS A 168 7.61 11.94 6.55
C LYS A 168 6.99 10.54 6.41
N PHE A 169 5.79 10.31 6.93
CA PHE A 169 5.14 9.00 6.84
C PHE A 169 4.72 8.62 5.43
N THR A 170 4.20 9.58 4.66
CA THR A 170 3.76 9.35 3.27
C THR A 170 4.92 9.26 2.29
N THR A 171 6.07 9.88 2.58
CA THR A 171 7.19 10.02 1.62
C THR A 171 8.46 9.25 2.02
N GLN A 172 8.84 9.15 3.30
CA GLN A 172 10.18 8.70 3.72
C GLN A 172 10.43 7.18 3.72
N ALA A 173 9.45 6.32 3.49
CA ALA A 173 9.79 4.91 3.24
C ALA A 173 10.47 4.68 1.87
N VAL A 174 10.53 5.71 1.00
CA VAL A 174 11.42 5.73 -0.18
C VAL A 174 12.88 6.03 0.20
N ALA A 175 13.12 6.88 1.20
CA ALA A 175 14.47 7.38 1.53
C ALA A 175 15.31 6.38 2.36
N GLN A 176 14.70 5.53 3.19
CA GLN A 176 15.45 4.52 3.95
C GLN A 176 15.97 3.35 3.10
N LYS A 177 15.32 3.03 1.96
CA LYS A 177 15.83 2.04 1.00
C LYS A 177 16.99 2.60 0.16
N GLU A 178 16.95 3.89 -0.18
CA GLU A 178 18.02 4.52 -0.98
C GLU A 178 19.29 4.80 -0.16
N SER A 179 19.16 5.18 1.11
CA SER A 179 20.31 5.40 1.99
C SER A 179 21.02 4.09 2.40
N ARG A 180 20.29 2.96 2.54
CA ARG A 180 20.90 1.64 2.72
C ARG A 180 21.63 1.13 1.47
N ASN A 181 21.08 1.37 0.27
CA ASN A 181 21.72 0.98 -0.99
C ASN A 181 22.91 1.86 -1.38
N GLN A 182 22.93 3.14 -0.98
CA GLN A 182 24.09 4.01 -1.17
C GLN A 182 25.23 3.71 -0.18
N GLN A 183 24.93 3.36 1.07
CA GLN A 183 25.96 2.91 2.02
C GLN A 183 26.61 1.59 1.57
N GLN A 184 25.85 0.62 1.04
CA GLN A 184 26.44 -0.61 0.50
C GLN A 184 27.31 -0.42 -0.75
N LYS A 185 26.99 0.58 -1.60
CA LYS A 185 27.82 0.89 -2.78
C LYS A 185 29.13 1.61 -2.42
N HIS A 186 29.17 2.38 -1.34
CA HIS A 186 30.40 3.03 -0.88
C HIS A 186 31.32 2.11 -0.06
N SER A 187 30.80 1.07 0.59
CA SER A 187 31.63 0.12 1.37
C SER A 187 32.34 -0.94 0.53
N ARG A 188 32.10 -1.04 -0.79
CA ARG A 188 32.72 -2.04 -1.68
C ARG A 188 33.83 -1.49 -2.59
N ARG A 189 34.34 -0.28 -2.31
CA ARG A 189 35.41 0.32 -3.12
C ARG A 189 36.53 0.93 -2.28
N ILE A 190 37.07 0.15 -1.34
CA ILE A 190 38.43 0.33 -0.82
C ILE A 190 39.06 -1.06 -0.66
N GLY A 191 40.19 -1.29 -1.32
CA GLY A 191 40.91 -2.56 -1.48
C GLY A 191 40.61 -3.15 -2.85
N VAL A 192 41.50 -3.10 -3.85
CA VAL A 192 42.97 -3.23 -3.87
C VAL A 192 43.57 -2.17 -4.79
#